data_AF-E9CQ83-F1
#
_entry.id   AF-E9CQ83-F1
#
_cell.length_a   1.000
_cell.length_b   1.000
_cell.length_c   1.000
_cell.angle_alpha   90.00
_cell.angle_beta   90.00
_cell.angle_gamma   90.00
#
_symmetry.space_group_name_H-M   'P 1'
#
loop_
_entity.id
_entity.type
_entity.pdbx_description
1 polymer ?
#
loop_
_entity_poly.entity_id
_entity_poly.type
_entity_poly.pdbx_seq_one_letter_code
_entity_poly.pdbx_strand_id
1 'polypeptide(L)'
;MLVGGSRVPYDAADSFSDQLANWQPALWSPDNEINIYRDRIVSRVRDLARNDGWASGSITRVLDNAVGANFRPILKPDYRMLALMTGNKAFDATWADEYGKVVEAHWLSWANDPGRFCYVERKQTVSQMLRLGFRHKLIDGDALAVLQYRPDRLGRGRGRYATTVQIVDPDRLSNPQQNFDMPNIRGGVEIDDDGAPVAYHIREAH
;
A
#
# COMPACT_ATOMS: atom_id res chain seq x y z
N MET A 1 -24.93 6.34 40.31
CA MET A 1 -23.92 6.92 41.21
C MET A 1 -22.78 5.91 41.22
N LEU A 2 -21.63 6.24 40.63
CA LEU A 2 -20.47 5.33 40.54
C LEU A 2 -19.94 5.10 41.96
N VAL A 3 -20.28 3.95 42.54
CA VAL A 3 -19.71 3.47 43.80
C VAL A 3 -18.71 2.40 43.37
N GLY A 4 -17.44 2.82 43.22
CA GLY A 4 -16.36 1.97 42.76
C GLY A 4 -16.19 0.73 43.64
N GLY A 5 -16.00 -0.42 43.00
CA GLY A 5 -15.50 -1.60 43.67
C GLY A 5 -14.16 -1.26 44.31
N SER A 6 -14.05 -1.45 45.63
CA SER A 6 -12.90 -1.09 46.50
C SER A 6 -11.56 -1.78 46.15
N ARG A 7 -11.40 -2.38 44.97
CA ARG A 7 -10.30 -3.28 44.62
C ARG A 7 -9.22 -2.64 43.74
N VAL A 8 -9.54 -1.59 42.99
CA VAL A 8 -8.58 -0.89 42.12
C VAL A 8 -8.78 0.64 42.15
N PRO A 9 -7.71 1.46 41.97
CA PRO A 9 -7.82 2.92 42.07
C PRO A 9 -8.55 3.62 40.92
N TYR A 10 -8.74 2.95 39.79
CA TYR A 10 -9.39 3.50 38.60
C TYR A 10 -10.51 2.56 38.15
N ASP A 11 -11.72 3.08 37.95
CA ASP A 11 -12.88 2.29 37.53
C ASP A 11 -12.62 1.53 36.22
N ALA A 12 -11.84 2.11 35.29
CA ALA A 12 -11.47 1.47 34.02
C ALA A 12 -10.63 0.19 34.18
N ALA A 13 -10.01 -0.03 35.34
CA ALA A 13 -9.22 -1.21 35.65
C ALA A 13 -10.02 -2.28 36.42
N ASP A 14 -11.30 -2.04 36.73
CA ASP A 14 -12.10 -2.97 37.53
C ASP A 14 -12.67 -4.11 36.66
N SER A 15 -12.00 -5.27 36.70
CA SER A 15 -12.42 -6.48 35.99
C SER A 15 -13.72 -7.12 36.51
N PHE A 16 -14.26 -6.65 37.64
CA PHE A 16 -15.50 -7.18 38.23
C PHE A 16 -16.69 -6.23 38.11
N SER A 17 -16.50 -5.06 37.47
CA SER A 17 -17.59 -4.13 37.20
C SER A 17 -18.62 -4.74 36.23
N ASP A 18 -19.91 -4.61 36.53
CA ASP A 18 -21.01 -5.07 35.65
C ASP A 18 -20.90 -4.50 34.22
N GLN A 19 -20.27 -3.33 34.05
CA GLN A 19 -20.08 -2.71 32.73
C GLN A 19 -18.81 -3.17 32.01
N LEU A 20 -17.76 -3.60 32.73
CA LEU A 20 -16.42 -3.87 32.19
C LEU A 20 -16.00 -5.35 32.27
N ALA A 21 -16.74 -6.20 32.97
CA ALA A 21 -16.40 -7.60 33.19
C ALA A 21 -16.21 -8.37 31.88
N ASN A 22 -16.99 -8.04 30.84
CA ASN A 22 -16.86 -8.63 29.50
C ASN A 22 -15.95 -7.83 28.55
N TRP A 23 -15.40 -6.70 28.99
CA TRP A 23 -14.50 -5.86 28.20
C TRP A 23 -13.13 -5.82 28.89
N GLN A 24 -12.32 -6.84 28.59
CA GLN A 24 -10.97 -7.02 29.13
C GLN A 24 -9.94 -7.02 27.98
N PRO A 25 -9.64 -5.85 27.39
CA PRO A 25 -8.65 -5.76 26.33
C PRO A 25 -7.25 -6.04 26.89
N ALA A 26 -6.45 -6.82 26.14
CA ALA A 26 -5.04 -7.01 26.43
C ALA A 26 -4.22 -5.88 25.79
N LEU A 27 -3.14 -5.46 26.44
CA LEU A 27 -2.15 -4.56 25.85
C LEU A 27 -1.12 -5.38 25.09
N TRP A 28 -1.15 -5.32 23.76
CA TRP A 28 -0.14 -5.94 22.91
C TRP A 28 0.62 -4.86 22.12
N SER A 29 1.69 -5.25 21.43
CA SER A 29 2.27 -4.36 20.43
C SER A 29 1.26 -4.15 19.29
N PRO A 30 1.24 -2.98 18.63
CA PRO A 30 0.32 -2.71 17.51
C PRO A 30 0.37 -3.80 16.42
N ASP A 31 1.56 -4.31 16.14
CA ASP A 31 1.74 -5.42 15.17
C ASP A 31 1.00 -6.68 15.62
N ASN A 32 1.14 -7.05 16.89
CA ASN A 32 0.55 -8.27 17.42
C ASN A 32 -0.98 -8.17 17.59
N GLU A 33 -1.50 -6.97 17.87
CA GLU A 33 -2.95 -6.70 17.89
C GLU A 33 -3.60 -6.98 16.54
N ILE A 34 -2.90 -6.66 15.44
CA ILE A 34 -3.43 -6.82 14.08
C ILE A 34 -3.11 -8.20 13.54
N ASN A 35 -1.85 -8.65 13.60
CA ASN A 35 -1.37 -9.83 12.86
C ASN A 35 -2.09 -11.12 13.27
N ILE A 36 -2.41 -11.30 14.56
CA ILE A 36 -3.10 -12.49 15.06
C ILE A 36 -4.51 -12.63 14.44
N TYR A 37 -5.20 -11.51 14.21
CA TYR A 37 -6.58 -11.50 13.74
C TYR A 37 -6.73 -11.06 12.28
N ARG A 38 -5.64 -10.65 11.63
CA ARG A 38 -5.62 -10.08 10.28
C ARG A 38 -6.39 -10.93 9.29
N ASP A 39 -6.07 -12.22 9.18
CA ASP A 39 -6.71 -13.12 8.21
C ASP A 39 -8.22 -13.27 8.44
N ARG A 40 -8.65 -13.27 9.71
CA ARG A 40 -10.07 -13.31 10.07
C ARG A 40 -10.77 -12.00 9.72
N ILE A 41 -10.11 -10.86 9.94
CA ILE A 41 -10.66 -9.55 9.59
C ILE A 41 -10.76 -9.43 8.07
N VAL A 42 -9.68 -9.69 7.34
CA VAL A 42 -9.60 -9.60 5.89
C VAL A 42 -10.62 -10.54 5.23
N SER A 43 -10.73 -11.79 5.67
CA SER A 43 -11.75 -12.72 5.12
C SER A 43 -13.18 -12.19 5.31
N ARG A 44 -13.51 -11.61 6.46
CA ARG A 44 -14.82 -10.98 6.72
C ARG A 44 -15.05 -9.74 5.87
N VAL A 45 -14.05 -8.87 5.72
CA VAL A 45 -14.17 -7.66 4.88
C VAL A 45 -14.32 -8.04 3.41
N ARG A 46 -13.58 -9.04 2.93
CA ARG A 46 -13.72 -9.58 1.56
C ARG A 46 -15.11 -10.19 1.32
N ASP A 47 -15.65 -10.92 2.29
CA ASP A 47 -17.00 -11.46 2.20
C ASP A 47 -18.05 -10.34 2.15
N LEU A 48 -17.94 -9.37 3.05
CA LEU A 48 -18.81 -8.20 3.09
C LEU A 48 -18.76 -7.41 1.77
N ALA A 49 -17.56 -7.18 1.22
CA ALA A 49 -17.38 -6.48 -0.05
C ALA A 49 -17.98 -7.23 -1.25
N ARG A 50 -18.18 -8.56 -1.16
CA ARG A 50 -18.82 -9.37 -2.21
C ARG A 50 -20.33 -9.46 -2.05
N ASN A 51 -20.81 -9.55 -0.81
CA ASN A 51 -22.19 -9.92 -0.50
C ASN A 51 -23.06 -8.73 -0.04
N ASP A 52 -22.47 -7.62 0.39
CA ASP A 52 -23.18 -6.43 0.82
C ASP A 52 -23.05 -5.28 -0.19
N GLY A 53 -24.19 -4.86 -0.74
CA GLY A 53 -24.25 -3.81 -1.76
C GLY A 53 -23.78 -2.45 -1.24
N TRP A 54 -23.97 -2.16 0.05
CA TRP A 54 -23.55 -0.90 0.66
C TRP A 54 -22.03 -0.84 0.79
N ALA A 55 -21.39 -1.91 1.27
CA ALA A 55 -19.94 -2.03 1.36
C ALA A 55 -19.29 -1.99 -0.03
N SER A 56 -19.79 -2.78 -0.97
CA SER A 56 -19.29 -2.81 -2.35
C SER A 56 -19.41 -1.46 -3.06
N GLY A 57 -20.57 -0.80 -2.91
CA GLY A 57 -20.82 0.54 -3.45
C GLY A 57 -19.92 1.61 -2.82
N SER A 58 -19.70 1.54 -1.51
CA SER A 58 -18.82 2.48 -0.79
C SER A 58 -17.37 2.36 -1.24
N ILE A 59 -16.84 1.13 -1.33
CA ILE A 59 -15.48 0.89 -1.84
C ILE A 59 -15.34 1.42 -3.26
N THR A 60 -16.30 1.11 -4.14
CA THR A 60 -16.27 1.54 -5.54
C THR A 60 -16.29 3.07 -5.65
N ARG A 61 -17.14 3.74 -4.87
CA ARG A 61 -17.22 5.21 -4.82
C ARG A 61 -15.89 5.83 -4.39
N VAL A 62 -15.24 5.28 -3.37
CA VAL A 62 -13.94 5.78 -2.90
C VAL A 62 -12.87 5.58 -3.97
N LEU A 63 -12.84 4.41 -4.61
CA LEU A 63 -11.92 4.12 -5.73
C LEU A 63 -12.12 5.11 -6.90
N ASP A 64 -13.38 5.37 -7.29
CA ASP A 64 -13.70 6.26 -8.40
C ASP A 64 -13.33 7.72 -8.11
N ASN A 65 -13.52 8.18 -6.88
CA ASN A 65 -13.15 9.55 -6.49
C ASN A 65 -11.63 9.73 -6.41
N ALA A 66 -10.90 8.74 -5.89
CA ALA A 66 -9.46 8.87 -5.67
C ALA A 66 -8.62 8.68 -6.94
N VAL A 67 -8.93 7.65 -7.75
CA VAL A 67 -8.12 7.30 -8.93
C VAL A 67 -8.71 7.86 -10.21
N GLY A 68 -10.03 7.95 -10.29
CA GLY A 68 -10.74 8.34 -11.51
C GLY A 68 -10.59 7.31 -12.64
N ALA A 69 -10.87 7.75 -13.86
CA ALA A 69 -10.73 6.94 -15.07
C ALA A 69 -9.27 6.86 -15.54
N ASN A 70 -8.55 7.98 -15.47
CA ASN A 70 -7.16 8.10 -15.88
C ASN A 70 -6.37 8.86 -14.83
N PHE A 71 -5.35 8.22 -14.28
CA PHE A 71 -4.44 8.86 -13.35
C PHE A 71 -3.40 9.70 -14.11
N ARG A 72 -3.42 11.02 -13.87
CA ARG A 72 -2.48 11.98 -14.47
C ARG A 72 -1.73 12.72 -13.36
N PRO A 73 -0.46 12.36 -13.07
CA PRO A 73 0.33 13.09 -12.10
C PRO A 73 0.66 14.49 -12.62
N ILE A 74 0.69 15.46 -11.71
CA ILE A 74 1.22 16.80 -11.98
C ILE A 74 2.65 16.81 -11.45
N LEU A 75 3.63 16.88 -12.35
CA LEU A 75 5.05 16.75 -11.98
C LEU A 75 5.71 18.12 -11.99
N LYS A 76 6.05 18.61 -10.78
CA LYS A 76 6.70 19.91 -10.57
C LYS A 76 8.06 19.69 -9.90
N PRO A 77 9.16 19.63 -10.67
CA PRO A 77 10.49 19.50 -10.08
C PRO A 77 10.83 20.77 -9.28
N ASP A 78 11.40 20.59 -8.08
CA ASP A 78 11.88 21.70 -7.27
C ASP A 78 13.21 22.22 -7.80
N TYR A 79 13.11 23.14 -8.78
CA TYR A 79 14.28 23.74 -9.40
C TYR A 79 15.13 24.55 -8.42
N ARG A 80 14.56 25.11 -7.34
CA ARG A 80 15.30 25.91 -6.36
C ARG A 80 16.23 25.01 -5.56
N MET A 81 15.72 23.88 -5.09
CA MET A 81 16.53 22.88 -4.39
C MET A 81 17.59 22.28 -5.33
N LEU A 82 17.24 21.98 -6.57
CA LEU A 82 18.18 21.45 -7.56
C LEU A 82 19.31 22.44 -7.87
N ALA A 83 18.99 23.73 -8.04
CA ALA A 83 19.97 24.79 -8.24
C ALA A 83 20.91 24.93 -7.04
N LEU A 84 20.38 24.87 -5.81
CA LEU A 84 21.17 24.94 -4.58
C LEU A 84 22.11 23.73 -4.44
N MET A 85 21.59 22.52 -4.65
CA MET A 85 22.35 21.27 -4.46
C MET A 85 23.46 21.10 -5.50
N THR A 86 23.23 21.53 -6.74
CA THR A 86 24.16 21.33 -7.86
C THR A 86 25.02 22.55 -8.17
N GLY A 87 24.65 23.74 -7.66
CA GLY A 87 25.23 25.02 -8.07
C GLY A 87 24.88 25.44 -9.51
N ASN A 88 24.07 24.66 -10.24
CA ASN A 88 23.73 24.92 -11.63
C ASN A 88 22.54 25.87 -11.73
N LYS A 89 22.80 27.09 -12.23
CA LYS A 89 21.78 28.13 -12.42
C LYS A 89 20.80 27.84 -13.57
N ALA A 90 21.07 26.83 -14.41
CA ALA A 90 20.15 26.41 -15.47
C ALA A 90 18.89 25.73 -14.91
N PHE A 91 18.91 25.28 -13.64
CA PHE A 91 17.70 24.87 -12.95
C PHE A 91 16.90 26.11 -12.53
N ASP A 92 16.08 26.61 -13.46
CA ASP A 92 15.18 27.73 -13.24
C ASP A 92 13.70 27.32 -13.43
N ALA A 93 12.80 28.30 -13.28
CA ALA A 93 11.37 28.06 -13.38
C ALA A 93 10.93 27.64 -14.80
N THR A 94 11.60 28.16 -15.83
CA THR A 94 11.33 27.81 -17.23
C THR A 94 11.73 26.37 -17.53
N TRP A 95 12.93 25.97 -17.10
CA TRP A 95 13.37 24.59 -17.19
C TRP A 95 12.43 23.63 -16.47
N ALA A 96 11.95 23.99 -15.27
CA ALA A 96 11.05 23.14 -14.49
C ALA A 96 9.73 22.87 -15.22
N ASP A 97 9.16 23.89 -15.85
CA ASP A 97 7.92 23.77 -16.62
C ASP A 97 8.12 22.93 -17.89
N GLU A 98 9.19 23.17 -18.65
CA GLU A 98 9.52 22.39 -19.84
C GLU A 98 9.80 20.93 -19.51
N TYR A 99 10.62 20.69 -18.48
CA TYR A 99 10.96 19.34 -18.04
C TYR A 99 9.71 18.60 -17.52
N GLY A 100 8.87 19.27 -16.73
CA GLY A 100 7.60 18.71 -16.25
C GLY A 100 6.72 18.20 -17.40
N LYS A 101 6.52 19.03 -18.44
CA LYS A 101 5.75 18.65 -19.64
C LYS A 101 6.31 17.42 -20.35
N VAL A 102 7.65 17.34 -20.47
CA VAL A 102 8.30 16.17 -21.08
C VAL A 102 8.08 14.93 -20.24
N VAL A 103 8.30 14.99 -18.93
CA VAL A 103 8.13 13.82 -18.05
C VAL A 103 6.66 13.37 -18.03
N GLU A 104 5.71 14.29 -17.99
CA GLU A 104 4.27 13.97 -18.06
C GLU A 104 3.91 13.29 -19.40
N ALA A 105 4.45 13.75 -20.53
CA ALA A 105 4.24 13.11 -21.82
C ALA A 105 4.83 11.69 -21.86
N HIS A 106 6.02 11.49 -21.28
CA HIS A 106 6.65 10.19 -21.14
C HIS A 106 5.84 9.25 -20.24
N TRP A 107 5.34 9.76 -19.11
CA TRP A 107 4.45 9.04 -18.20
C TRP A 107 3.18 8.58 -18.90
N LEU A 108 2.48 9.49 -19.59
CA LEU A 108 1.24 9.16 -20.29
C LEU A 108 1.46 8.06 -21.34
N SER A 109 2.58 8.13 -22.06
CA SER A 109 2.98 7.13 -23.06
C SER A 109 3.23 5.76 -22.43
N TRP A 110 3.92 5.70 -21.29
CA TRP A 110 4.20 4.45 -20.57
C TRP A 110 2.94 3.87 -19.90
N ALA A 111 2.18 4.73 -19.23
CA ALA A 111 1.02 4.36 -18.43
C ALA A 111 -0.13 3.80 -19.26
N ASN A 112 -0.30 4.30 -20.49
CA ASN A 112 -1.38 3.95 -21.41
C ASN A 112 -0.89 3.24 -22.66
N ASP A 113 0.33 2.68 -22.62
CA ASP A 113 0.88 1.90 -23.73
C ASP A 113 -0.11 0.78 -24.16
N PRO A 114 -0.49 0.68 -25.45
CA PRO A 114 -1.42 -0.34 -25.91
C PRO A 114 -0.94 -1.77 -25.68
N GLY A 115 0.37 -1.99 -25.72
CA GLY A 115 1.03 -3.25 -25.40
C GLY A 115 1.16 -3.52 -23.90
N ARG A 116 0.70 -2.59 -23.04
CA ARG A 116 0.66 -2.71 -21.57
C ARG A 116 2.02 -3.05 -20.97
N PHE A 117 3.10 -2.54 -21.58
CA PHE A 117 4.46 -2.83 -21.13
C PHE A 117 4.75 -2.29 -19.72
N CYS A 118 3.96 -1.36 -19.20
CA CYS A 118 4.04 -0.92 -17.81
C CYS A 118 3.72 -2.02 -16.77
N TYR A 119 2.99 -3.08 -17.14
CA TYR A 119 2.65 -4.18 -16.23
C TYR A 119 3.41 -5.46 -16.60
N VAL A 120 3.90 -6.18 -15.59
CA VAL A 120 4.63 -7.45 -15.80
C VAL A 120 3.78 -8.45 -16.57
N GLU A 121 2.50 -8.60 -16.25
CA GLU A 121 1.59 -9.53 -16.95
C GLU A 121 0.94 -8.92 -18.20
N ARG A 122 1.15 -7.62 -18.49
CA ARG A 122 0.61 -6.91 -19.66
C ARG A 122 -0.92 -6.88 -19.78
N LYS A 123 -1.64 -6.99 -18.66
CA LYS A 123 -3.12 -6.96 -18.59
C LYS A 123 -3.73 -5.60 -18.26
N GLN A 124 -2.99 -4.70 -17.61
CA GLN A 124 -3.54 -3.50 -16.98
C GLN A 124 -2.73 -2.24 -17.35
N THR A 125 -3.39 -1.07 -17.38
CA THR A 125 -2.74 0.26 -17.42
C THR A 125 -2.34 0.65 -16.01
N VAL A 126 -1.52 1.69 -15.87
CA VAL A 126 -1.16 2.22 -14.55
C VAL A 126 -2.39 2.66 -13.76
N SER A 127 -3.38 3.33 -14.37
CA SER A 127 -4.63 3.71 -13.68
C SER A 127 -5.37 2.49 -13.12
N GLN A 128 -5.41 1.38 -13.87
CA GLN A 128 -6.02 0.13 -13.44
C GLN A 128 -5.22 -0.53 -12.31
N MET A 129 -3.89 -0.52 -12.40
CA MET A 129 -3.02 -1.02 -11.33
C MET A 129 -3.17 -0.21 -10.04
N LEU A 130 -3.24 1.12 -10.12
CA LEU A 130 -3.48 1.99 -8.97
C LEU A 130 -4.85 1.71 -8.34
N ARG A 131 -5.88 1.49 -9.16
CA ARG A 131 -7.20 1.09 -8.68
C ARG A 131 -7.18 -0.28 -7.99
N LEU A 132 -6.45 -1.25 -8.54
CA LEU A 132 -6.28 -2.56 -7.93
C LEU A 132 -5.52 -2.47 -6.59
N GLY A 133 -4.39 -1.77 -6.57
CA GLY A 133 -3.61 -1.53 -5.35
C GLY A 133 -4.42 -0.78 -4.29
N PHE A 134 -5.14 0.28 -4.67
CA PHE A 134 -5.98 1.01 -3.71
C PHE A 134 -7.15 0.16 -3.21
N ARG A 135 -7.69 -0.75 -4.04
CA ARG A 135 -8.68 -1.72 -3.60
C ARG A 135 -8.11 -2.69 -2.56
N HIS A 136 -6.91 -3.20 -2.78
CA HIS A 136 -6.20 -3.99 -1.76
C HIS A 136 -6.05 -3.19 -0.47
N LYS A 137 -5.64 -1.92 -0.55
CA LYS A 137 -5.51 -1.07 0.66
C LYS A 137 -6.82 -0.91 1.42
N LEU A 138 -7.95 -0.76 0.71
CA LEU A 138 -9.27 -0.58 1.33
C LEU A 138 -9.86 -1.87 1.92
N ILE A 139 -9.57 -3.03 1.33
CA ILE A 139 -10.18 -4.32 1.71
C ILE A 139 -9.25 -5.13 2.62
N ASP A 140 -7.99 -5.22 2.24
CA ASP A 140 -6.98 -6.08 2.87
C ASP A 140 -6.13 -5.32 3.89
N GLY A 141 -6.20 -3.98 3.89
CA GLY A 141 -5.39 -3.12 4.74
C GLY A 141 -3.99 -2.82 4.19
N ASP A 142 -3.58 -3.48 3.11
CA ASP A 142 -2.25 -3.35 2.50
C ASP A 142 -2.31 -3.34 0.97
N ALA A 143 -1.25 -2.86 0.33
CA ALA A 143 -1.11 -2.88 -1.12
C ALA A 143 0.36 -3.09 -1.49
N LEU A 144 0.66 -4.21 -2.18
CA LEU A 144 2.03 -4.57 -2.51
C LEU A 144 2.27 -4.50 -4.02
N ALA A 145 3.42 -3.93 -4.39
CA ALA A 145 3.88 -3.89 -5.77
C ALA A 145 5.39 -4.13 -5.85
N VAL A 146 5.81 -4.89 -6.86
CA VAL A 146 7.22 -5.12 -7.19
C VAL A 146 7.56 -4.35 -8.46
N LEU A 147 8.58 -3.50 -8.37
CA LEU A 147 9.16 -2.83 -9.53
C LEU A 147 10.21 -3.74 -10.16
N GLN A 148 9.98 -4.17 -11.40
CA GLN A 148 10.91 -4.98 -12.17
C GLN A 148 11.52 -4.15 -13.30
N TYR A 149 12.83 -4.32 -13.51
CA TYR A 149 13.53 -3.76 -14.65
C TYR A 149 13.70 -4.84 -15.73
N ARG A 150 12.99 -4.67 -16.86
CA ARG A 150 12.83 -5.67 -17.93
C ARG A 150 13.39 -5.18 -19.28
N PRO A 151 14.72 -5.12 -19.43
CA PRO A 151 15.35 -4.69 -20.68
C PRO A 151 15.06 -5.66 -21.83
N ASP A 152 14.76 -6.92 -21.53
CA ASP A 152 14.34 -7.97 -22.48
C ASP A 152 13.06 -7.62 -23.26
N ARG A 153 12.30 -6.63 -22.79
CA ARG A 153 11.04 -6.15 -23.41
C ARG A 153 11.24 -4.94 -24.31
N LEU A 154 12.43 -4.37 -24.36
CA LEU A 154 12.74 -3.21 -25.19
C LEU A 154 12.89 -3.61 -26.67
N GLY A 155 12.53 -2.69 -27.57
CA GLY A 155 12.76 -2.85 -29.01
C GLY A 155 11.75 -2.14 -29.89
N ARG A 156 12.01 -2.13 -31.21
CA ARG A 156 11.10 -1.55 -32.20
C ARG A 156 9.78 -2.33 -32.21
N GLY A 157 8.65 -1.63 -32.01
CA GLY A 157 7.34 -2.26 -31.86
C GLY A 157 7.12 -2.99 -30.53
N ARG A 158 8.04 -2.84 -29.57
CA ARG A 158 7.94 -3.38 -28.20
C ARG A 158 7.93 -2.23 -27.19
N GLY A 159 8.19 -2.53 -25.91
CA GLY A 159 8.17 -1.54 -24.85
C GLY A 159 9.23 -0.45 -25.06
N ARG A 160 8.85 0.79 -24.79
CA ARG A 160 9.78 1.93 -24.80
C ARG A 160 10.63 2.03 -23.53
N TYR A 161 10.10 1.53 -22.42
CA TYR A 161 10.71 1.61 -21.09
C TYR A 161 10.86 0.21 -20.51
N ALA A 162 11.96 -0.02 -19.79
CA ALA A 162 12.23 -1.30 -19.13
C ALA A 162 11.51 -1.41 -17.78
N THR A 163 11.15 -0.30 -17.15
CA THR A 163 10.45 -0.30 -15.86
C THR A 163 9.05 -0.87 -16.00
N THR A 164 8.76 -1.91 -15.22
CA THR A 164 7.47 -2.59 -15.19
C THR A 164 7.05 -2.82 -13.74
N VAL A 165 5.75 -2.78 -13.47
CA VAL A 165 5.18 -3.00 -12.14
C VAL A 165 4.50 -4.37 -12.10
N GLN A 166 4.57 -5.06 -10.99
CA GLN A 166 3.74 -6.23 -10.69
C GLN A 166 2.98 -5.96 -9.40
N ILE A 167 1.65 -6.03 -9.44
CA ILE A 167 0.83 -5.97 -8.23
C ILE A 167 0.82 -7.38 -7.66
N VAL A 168 1.07 -7.48 -6.36
CA VAL A 168 1.13 -8.74 -5.64
C VAL A 168 0.01 -8.73 -4.62
N ASP A 169 -0.71 -9.85 -4.52
CA ASP A 169 -1.74 -10.01 -3.50
C ASP A 169 -1.10 -9.87 -2.11
N PRO A 170 -1.61 -9.00 -1.23
CA PRO A 170 -1.08 -8.81 0.12
C PRO A 170 -0.99 -10.10 0.95
N ASP A 171 -1.83 -11.11 0.69
CA ASP A 171 -1.79 -12.38 1.43
C ASP A 171 -0.52 -13.20 1.16
N ARG A 172 0.22 -12.85 0.10
CA ARG A 172 1.52 -13.44 -0.21
C ARG A 172 2.64 -12.85 0.63
N LEU A 173 2.44 -11.69 1.26
CA LEU A 173 3.39 -11.13 2.21
C LEU A 173 3.23 -11.84 3.55
N SER A 174 4.22 -12.64 3.94
CA SER A 174 4.13 -13.45 5.16
C SER A 174 5.47 -13.92 5.65
N ASN A 175 5.55 -14.27 6.93
CA ASN A 175 6.76 -14.85 7.51
C ASN A 175 7.15 -16.14 6.76
N PRO A 176 8.46 -16.36 6.53
CA PRO A 176 8.95 -17.61 5.95
C PRO A 176 8.40 -18.82 6.70
N GLN A 177 7.92 -19.81 5.94
CA GLN A 177 7.32 -21.05 6.48
C GLN A 177 6.11 -20.83 7.40
N GLN A 178 5.45 -19.67 7.33
CA GLN A 178 4.31 -19.32 8.21
C GLN A 178 4.66 -19.32 9.70
N ASN A 179 5.94 -19.10 10.02
CA ASN A 179 6.35 -19.02 11.41
C ASN A 179 5.69 -17.82 12.11
N PHE A 180 5.53 -17.94 13.42
CA PHE A 180 5.10 -16.81 14.25
C PHE A 180 6.07 -15.64 14.13
N ASP A 181 5.55 -14.44 14.39
CA ASP A 181 6.33 -13.21 14.41
C ASP A 181 7.54 -13.36 15.36
N MET A 182 8.70 -12.96 14.86
CA MET A 182 9.97 -12.91 15.56
C MET A 182 10.34 -11.45 15.83
N PRO A 183 11.29 -11.15 16.74
CA PRO A 183 11.69 -9.77 17.02
C PRO A 183 12.06 -8.96 15.76
N ASN A 184 12.69 -9.62 14.79
CA ASN A 184 13.20 -9.06 13.54
C ASN A 184 12.36 -9.38 12.30
N ILE A 185 11.30 -10.19 12.39
CA ILE A 185 10.41 -10.50 11.25
C ILE A 185 8.96 -10.51 11.71
N ARG A 186 8.13 -9.64 11.16
CA ARG A 186 6.71 -9.50 11.53
C ARG A 186 5.84 -9.39 10.29
N GLY A 187 4.83 -10.25 10.16
CA GLY A 187 3.89 -10.20 9.03
C GLY A 187 4.55 -10.24 7.64
N GLY A 188 5.72 -10.88 7.51
CA GLY A 188 6.50 -10.96 6.27
C GLY A 188 7.46 -9.80 6.03
N VAL A 189 7.57 -8.85 6.96
CA VAL A 189 8.52 -7.74 6.89
C VAL A 189 9.69 -8.01 7.83
N GLU A 190 10.90 -8.04 7.28
CA GLU A 190 12.14 -8.08 8.07
C GLU A 190 12.50 -6.65 8.47
N ILE A 191 12.82 -6.45 9.75
CA ILE A 191 13.12 -5.15 10.35
C ILE A 191 14.48 -5.16 11.06
N ASP A 192 15.16 -4.02 11.07
CA ASP A 192 16.38 -3.82 11.86
C ASP A 192 16.07 -3.54 13.34
N ASP A 193 17.13 -3.31 14.12
CA ASP A 193 17.03 -3.04 15.57
C ASP A 193 16.26 -1.75 15.88
N ASP A 194 16.20 -0.80 14.95
CA ASP A 194 15.44 0.45 15.05
C ASP A 194 14.00 0.31 14.52
N GLY A 195 13.64 -0.87 13.97
CA GLY A 195 12.34 -1.18 13.40
C GLY A 195 12.16 -0.74 11.94
N ALA A 196 13.23 -0.31 11.25
CA ALA A 196 13.16 0.05 9.85
C ALA A 196 13.06 -1.21 8.96
N PRO A 197 12.20 -1.23 7.94
CA PRO A 197 12.04 -2.38 7.06
C PRO A 197 13.28 -2.58 6.18
N VAL A 198 13.86 -3.78 6.23
CA VAL A 198 15.06 -4.17 5.47
C VAL A 198 14.71 -5.08 4.29
N ALA A 199 13.75 -6.00 4.47
CA ALA A 199 13.33 -6.92 3.43
C ALA A 199 11.85 -7.31 3.55
N TYR A 200 11.31 -7.85 2.47
CA TYR A 200 9.93 -8.34 2.39
C TYR A 200 9.92 -9.77 1.86
N HIS A 201 9.24 -10.67 2.57
CA HIS A 201 9.10 -12.08 2.21
C HIS A 201 7.78 -12.31 1.47
N ILE A 202 7.88 -12.58 0.18
CA ILE A 202 6.72 -12.80 -0.70
C ILE A 202 6.67 -14.28 -1.09
N ARG A 203 5.60 -15.00 -0.72
CA ARG A 203 5.36 -16.39 -1.16
C ARG A 203 5.25 -16.46 -2.68
N GLU A 204 5.71 -17.54 -3.30
CA GLU A 204 5.52 -17.74 -4.74
C GLU A 204 4.05 -18.04 -5.11
N ALA A 205 3.32 -18.71 -4.22
CA ALA A 205 1.92 -19.08 -4.36
C ALA A 205 1.12 -18.84 -3.05
N HIS A 206 -0.20 -18.87 -3.15
CA HIS A 206 -1.12 -18.73 -2.01
C HIS A 206 -1.17 -19.99 -1.15
#